data_AF-A0A2D8Z7W5-F1
#
_entry.id   AF-A0A2D8Z7W5-F1
#
_cell.length_a   1.000
_cell.length_b   1.000
_cell.length_c   1.000
_cell.angle_alpha   90.00
_cell.angle_beta   90.00
_cell.angle_gamma   90.00
#
_symmetry.space_group_name_H-M   'P 1'
#
loop_
_entity.id
_entity.type
_entity.pdbx_description
1 polymer ?
#
loop_
_entity_poly.entity_id
_entity_poly.type
_entity_poly.pdbx_seq_one_letter_code
_entity_poly.pdbx_strand_id
1 'polypeptide(L)'
;MNKILTIFLFSIQILQSSGEKAVHIGAWSQFSEVAGKPKRYLTEVPESASVKTLLLPSNAPNIIKVLVDKKVSPFEHDQKLNRIAIELDRNKKRLIEVETADNSKQLGDGRIIFSSIDAKIKGNTAKLEKNPSNYRIGFWSNLSDSIFWNYKATRWGMYDVELTYSLESKKSKIHIQIGDKSINSEIQATNSWYKYNTVRLGKIYLPKSGQYLIAVKGVEKESAAVMNFKSLVLVPTSEGKEIIQSGRNISLHSRDSKVNGVTLRYEPAQKKQCLGYWSNPSDWASWDFIVKEPGDYTVTVRQGCGRGHGGSKVSIISGTQKLIFNAEDTGGFQNWKNIDIGSIKLKEPGLNILEVRPLDKKSVAVMDIQEIILTKK
;
A
#
# COMPACT_ATOMS: atom_id res chain seq x y z
N MET A 1 -37.71 -9.17 4.23
CA MET A 1 -37.47 -7.93 5.00
C MET A 1 -36.00 -7.56 4.87
N ASN A 2 -35.66 -6.68 3.93
CA ASN A 2 -34.28 -6.21 3.75
C ASN A 2 -34.08 -4.96 4.60
N LYS A 3 -33.18 -5.04 5.59
CA LYS A 3 -32.77 -3.86 6.37
C LYS A 3 -31.82 -3.03 5.51
N ILE A 4 -32.33 -1.90 5.02
CA ILE A 4 -31.53 -0.80 4.51
C ILE A 4 -30.81 -0.19 5.72
N LEU A 5 -29.49 -0.30 5.77
CA LEU A 5 -28.68 0.38 6.77
C LEU A 5 -28.26 1.74 6.17
N THR A 6 -29.13 2.73 6.29
CA THR A 6 -28.78 4.13 6.03
C THR A 6 -28.04 4.66 7.26
N ILE A 7 -26.72 4.80 7.18
CA ILE A 7 -25.94 5.52 8.20
C ILE A 7 -25.68 6.92 7.67
N PHE A 8 -26.46 7.89 8.14
CA PHE A 8 -26.09 9.30 8.15
C PHE A 8 -25.92 9.71 9.61
N LEU A 9 -24.70 10.08 10.02
CA LEU A 9 -24.42 10.84 11.24
C LEU A 9 -23.04 11.51 11.11
N PHE A 10 -23.00 12.63 10.37
CA PHE A 10 -21.90 13.59 10.45
C PHE A 10 -22.28 14.67 11.45
N SER A 11 -21.82 14.54 12.70
CA SER A 11 -21.61 15.71 13.56
C SER A 11 -20.12 16.02 13.56
N ILE A 12 -19.69 16.83 12.59
CA ILE A 12 -18.40 17.52 12.64
C ILE A 12 -18.63 18.74 13.51
N GLN A 13 -18.08 18.75 14.72
CA GLN A 13 -18.11 19.94 15.56
C GLN A 13 -17.02 20.92 15.09
N ILE A 14 -17.46 22.11 14.68
CA ILE A 14 -16.58 23.25 14.42
C ILE A 14 -16.55 24.06 15.71
N LEU A 15 -15.52 23.88 16.54
CA LEU A 15 -15.26 24.79 17.67
C LEU A 15 -14.37 25.92 17.16
N GLN A 16 -14.94 27.12 17.02
CA GLN A 16 -14.16 28.33 16.82
C GLN A 16 -13.54 28.74 18.16
N SER A 17 -12.34 28.23 18.46
CA SER A 17 -11.43 28.96 19.35
C SER A 17 -10.67 29.98 18.52
N SER A 18 -10.52 31.19 19.04
CA SER A 18 -10.08 32.40 18.34
C SER A 18 -8.61 32.40 17.84
N GLY A 19 -7.95 31.24 17.77
CA GLY A 19 -6.57 31.10 17.28
C GLY A 19 -6.36 30.07 16.18
N GLU A 20 -7.23 29.06 16.02
CA GLU A 20 -7.00 27.95 15.08
C GLU A 20 -8.30 27.58 14.35
N LYS A 21 -8.31 27.81 13.04
CA LYS A 21 -9.39 27.32 12.16
C LYS A 21 -9.16 25.84 11.89
N ALA A 22 -9.56 24.99 12.84
CA ALA A 22 -9.47 23.54 12.76
C ALA A 22 -10.86 22.88 12.62
N VAL A 23 -10.90 21.72 11.98
CA VAL A 23 -12.07 20.83 11.94
C VAL A 23 -11.76 19.60 12.76
N HIS A 24 -12.72 19.20 13.60
CA HIS A 24 -12.54 18.06 14.50
C HIS A 24 -13.40 16.89 14.05
N ILE A 25 -12.77 15.73 13.90
CA ILE A 25 -13.48 14.45 13.89
C ILE A 25 -13.67 14.06 15.36
N GLY A 26 -14.92 13.86 15.76
CA GLY A 26 -15.30 13.68 17.16
C GLY A 26 -14.99 12.27 17.68
N ALA A 27 -15.05 11.26 16.80
CA ALA A 27 -14.82 9.87 17.17
C ALA A 27 -14.21 9.06 16.02
N TRP A 28 -13.42 8.04 16.37
CA TRP A 28 -12.78 7.15 15.38
C TRP A 28 -13.79 6.40 14.50
N SER A 29 -15.00 6.15 15.01
CA SER A 29 -16.09 5.49 14.26
C SER A 29 -16.58 6.26 13.02
N GLN A 30 -16.17 7.52 12.85
CA GLN A 30 -16.44 8.29 11.63
C GLN A 30 -15.55 7.87 10.45
N PHE A 31 -14.50 7.09 10.70
CA PHE A 31 -13.72 6.46 9.65
C PHE A 31 -14.29 5.08 9.29
N SER A 32 -14.36 4.79 8.00
CA SER A 32 -14.73 3.47 7.46
C SER A 32 -13.50 2.69 7.05
N GLU A 33 -13.46 1.38 7.30
CA GLU A 33 -12.39 0.52 6.76
C GLU A 33 -12.39 0.52 5.23
N VAL A 34 -11.20 0.59 4.64
CA VAL A 34 -11.05 0.51 3.19
C VAL A 34 -11.10 -0.95 2.76
N ALA A 35 -12.13 -1.31 2.00
CA ALA A 35 -12.33 -2.69 1.53
C ALA A 35 -11.08 -3.25 0.83
N GLY A 36 -10.64 -4.44 1.27
CA GLY A 36 -9.44 -5.11 0.74
C GLY A 36 -8.11 -4.45 1.13
N LYS A 37 -8.10 -3.45 2.01
CA LYS A 37 -6.90 -2.79 2.53
C LYS A 37 -6.93 -2.77 4.06
N PRO A 38 -6.54 -3.88 4.70
CA PRO A 38 -6.51 -3.97 6.17
C PRO A 38 -5.72 -2.82 6.80
N LYS A 39 -6.17 -2.34 7.96
CA LYS A 39 -5.55 -1.24 8.71
C LYS A 39 -5.57 0.12 8.00
N ARG A 40 -6.34 0.25 6.93
CA ARG A 40 -6.62 1.54 6.28
C ARG A 40 -8.04 1.97 6.52
N TYR A 41 -8.18 3.24 6.82
CA TYR A 41 -9.42 3.86 7.26
C TYR A 41 -9.62 5.13 6.45
N LEU A 42 -10.84 5.35 5.95
CA LEU A 42 -11.18 6.47 5.08
C LEU A 42 -12.29 7.30 5.72
N THR A 43 -12.17 8.61 5.62
CA THR A 43 -13.26 9.55 5.90
C THR A 43 -13.33 10.61 4.81
N GLU A 44 -14.52 11.14 4.62
CA GLU A 44 -14.73 12.36 3.84
C GLU A 44 -14.71 13.57 4.75
N VAL A 45 -14.06 14.63 4.30
CA VAL A 45 -14.06 15.93 4.96
C VAL A 45 -14.65 16.94 3.99
N PRO A 46 -15.74 17.64 4.35
CA PRO A 46 -16.41 18.57 3.45
C PRO A 46 -15.54 19.79 3.13
N GLU A 47 -15.94 20.56 2.13
CA GLU A 47 -15.32 21.84 1.80
C GLU A 47 -15.45 22.85 2.97
N SER A 48 -14.47 23.75 3.10
CA SER A 48 -14.53 24.91 4.00
C SER A 48 -13.53 25.97 3.55
N ALA A 49 -14.00 27.20 3.36
CA ALA A 49 -13.17 28.35 2.96
C ALA A 49 -12.22 28.84 4.07
N SER A 50 -12.44 28.42 5.31
CA SER A 50 -11.77 29.00 6.48
C SER A 50 -10.87 28.00 7.22
N VAL A 51 -11.16 26.71 7.18
CA VAL A 51 -10.44 25.71 7.98
C VAL A 51 -9.28 25.08 7.20
N LYS A 52 -8.09 25.10 7.81
CA LYS A 52 -6.85 24.59 7.19
C LYS A 52 -6.29 23.33 7.85
N THR A 53 -6.82 22.95 9.02
CA THR A 53 -6.29 21.81 9.78
C THR A 53 -7.42 20.86 10.15
N LEU A 54 -7.22 19.58 9.91
CA LEU A 54 -8.05 18.49 10.43
C LEU A 54 -7.38 17.89 11.67
N LEU A 55 -8.12 17.81 12.77
CA LEU A 55 -7.70 17.12 13.98
C LEU A 55 -8.39 15.75 14.07
N LEU A 56 -7.59 14.69 14.03
CA LEU A 56 -8.05 13.32 14.23
C LEU A 56 -8.48 13.11 15.68
N PRO A 57 -9.40 12.18 15.99
CA PRO A 57 -9.86 11.91 17.36
C PRO A 57 -8.69 11.68 18.33
N SER A 58 -8.83 12.08 19.60
CA SER A 58 -7.78 11.88 20.62
C SER A 58 -7.49 10.40 20.88
N ASN A 59 -8.49 9.53 20.69
CA ASN A 59 -8.37 8.09 20.75
C ASN A 59 -7.97 7.43 19.42
N ALA A 60 -7.44 8.20 18.45
CA ALA A 60 -6.96 7.64 17.20
C ALA A 60 -5.87 6.58 17.47
N PRO A 61 -5.88 5.43 16.75
CA PRO A 61 -4.78 4.48 16.78
C PRO A 61 -3.46 5.11 16.34
N ASN A 62 -2.35 4.39 16.48
CA ASN A 62 -1.05 4.87 16.01
C ASN A 62 -1.05 5.04 14.48
N ILE A 63 -1.10 6.29 14.02
CA ILE A 63 -1.09 6.64 12.60
C ILE A 63 0.34 6.52 12.06
N ILE A 64 0.49 5.77 10.97
CA ILE A 64 1.78 5.54 10.30
C ILE A 64 1.82 6.07 8.87
N LYS A 65 0.69 6.45 8.28
CA LYS A 65 0.64 7.09 6.96
C LYS A 65 -0.68 7.85 6.81
N VAL A 66 -0.63 8.98 6.11
CA VAL A 66 -1.81 9.74 5.71
C VAL A 66 -1.78 9.94 4.20
N LEU A 67 -2.93 9.75 3.56
CA LEU A 67 -3.16 10.14 2.18
C LEU A 67 -4.33 11.13 2.12
N VAL A 68 -4.09 12.27 1.47
CA VAL A 68 -5.13 13.23 1.09
C VAL A 68 -5.35 13.10 -0.40
N ASP A 69 -6.58 12.79 -0.81
CA ASP A 69 -6.94 12.56 -2.21
C ASP A 69 -6.00 11.55 -2.91
N LYS A 70 -5.70 10.44 -2.21
CA LYS A 70 -4.78 9.35 -2.63
C LYS A 70 -3.30 9.76 -2.76
N LYS A 71 -2.91 10.97 -2.37
CA LYS A 71 -1.52 11.42 -2.32
C LYS A 71 -0.99 11.36 -0.90
N VAL A 72 0.20 10.79 -0.72
CA VAL A 72 0.89 10.82 0.58
C VAL A 72 0.99 12.27 1.05
N SER A 73 0.62 12.50 2.30
CA SER A 73 0.61 13.83 2.90
C SER A 73 1.23 13.77 4.29
N PRO A 74 1.93 14.84 4.72
CA PRO A 74 2.47 14.90 6.06
C PRO A 74 1.34 14.99 7.09
N PHE A 75 1.66 14.57 8.31
CA PHE A 75 0.77 14.70 9.47
C PHE A 75 1.60 15.02 10.69
N GLU A 76 1.04 15.79 11.62
CA GLU A 76 1.74 16.27 12.80
C GLU A 76 1.08 15.76 14.06
N HIS A 77 1.86 15.44 15.09
CA HIS A 77 1.32 15.28 16.42
C HIS A 77 1.34 16.63 17.15
N ASP A 78 0.19 17.28 17.22
CA ASP A 78 0.01 18.51 17.97
C ASP A 78 0.22 18.22 19.46
N GLN A 79 1.28 18.79 20.03
CA GLN A 79 1.65 18.53 21.42
C GLN A 79 0.71 19.21 22.43
N LYS A 80 0.08 20.33 22.07
CA LYS A 80 -0.81 21.07 22.96
C LYS A 80 -2.16 20.36 23.08
N LEU A 81 -2.65 19.87 21.94
CA LEU A 81 -3.94 19.18 21.85
C LEU A 81 -3.81 17.67 22.10
N ASN A 82 -2.58 17.13 22.04
CA ASN A 82 -2.29 15.70 22.09
C ASN A 82 -3.11 14.91 21.05
N ARG A 83 -3.11 15.41 19.81
CA ARG A 83 -3.90 14.90 18.69
C ARG A 83 -3.08 14.91 17.41
N ILE A 84 -3.43 14.04 16.47
CA ILE A 84 -2.88 14.12 15.12
C ILE A 84 -3.59 15.23 14.35
N ALA A 85 -2.80 16.14 13.79
CA ALA A 85 -3.19 17.23 12.92
C ALA A 85 -2.78 16.91 11.47
N ILE A 86 -3.66 17.21 10.53
CA ILE A 86 -3.43 17.07 9.09
C ILE A 86 -3.74 18.42 8.46
N GLU A 87 -2.75 19.04 7.82
CA GLU A 87 -2.97 20.24 7.01
C GLU A 87 -3.78 19.88 5.77
N LEU A 88 -4.83 20.65 5.51
CA LEU A 88 -5.74 20.48 4.40
C LEU A 88 -6.02 21.81 3.73
N ASP A 89 -5.79 21.88 2.41
CA ASP A 89 -6.56 22.80 1.58
C ASP A 89 -7.99 22.25 1.49
N ARG A 90 -8.99 23.03 1.90
CA ARG A 90 -10.40 22.62 1.90
C ARG A 90 -11.24 23.45 0.92
N ASN A 91 -10.68 23.90 -0.20
CA ASN A 91 -11.40 24.50 -1.34
C ASN A 91 -12.31 23.53 -2.14
N LYS A 92 -12.35 22.25 -1.76
CA LYS A 92 -13.29 21.23 -2.23
C LYS A 92 -13.33 20.14 -1.16
N LYS A 93 -14.28 19.22 -1.29
CA LYS A 93 -14.32 17.96 -0.51
C LYS A 93 -12.96 17.23 -0.60
N ARG A 94 -12.47 16.73 0.52
CA ARG A 94 -11.23 15.93 0.60
C ARG A 94 -11.53 14.52 1.09
N LEU A 95 -10.84 13.55 0.51
CA LEU A 95 -10.80 12.16 0.98
C LEU A 95 -9.53 11.95 1.81
N ILE A 96 -9.70 11.53 3.06
CA ILE A 96 -8.60 11.32 4.00
C ILE A 96 -8.51 9.84 4.31
N GLU A 97 -7.47 9.18 3.79
CA GLU A 97 -7.13 7.79 4.12
C GLU A 97 -5.99 7.80 5.13
N VAL A 98 -6.13 7.06 6.23
CA VAL A 98 -5.09 6.88 7.24
C VAL A 98 -4.74 5.41 7.36
N GLU A 99 -3.45 5.13 7.51
CA GLU A 99 -2.92 3.81 7.79
C GLU A 99 -2.47 3.74 9.24
N THR A 100 -2.82 2.64 9.91
CA THR A 100 -2.55 2.45 11.35
C THR A 100 -1.71 1.22 11.60
N ALA A 101 -0.84 1.27 12.60
CA ALA A 101 -0.13 0.08 13.03
C ALA A 101 0.37 0.16 14.47
N ASP A 102 0.00 -0.85 15.24
CA ASP A 102 0.55 -1.07 16.58
C ASP A 102 1.56 -2.21 16.61
N ASN A 103 1.49 -3.14 15.65
CA ASN A 103 2.31 -4.35 15.64
C ASN A 103 2.96 -4.57 14.27
N SER A 104 4.11 -5.22 14.28
CA SER A 104 4.86 -5.64 13.11
C SER A 104 4.33 -6.98 12.62
N LYS A 105 3.77 -7.00 11.41
CA LYS A 105 3.20 -8.22 10.81
C LYS A 105 2.95 -8.06 9.32
N GLN A 106 2.77 -9.21 8.65
CA GLN A 106 2.12 -9.23 7.34
C GLN A 106 0.62 -8.99 7.49
N LEU A 107 0.07 -8.20 6.57
CA LEU A 107 -1.36 -7.96 6.42
C LEU A 107 -1.94 -8.81 5.28
N GLY A 108 -3.27 -8.92 5.24
CA GLY A 108 -3.99 -9.70 4.23
C GLY A 108 -3.81 -9.22 2.78
N ASP A 109 -3.38 -7.97 2.58
CA ASP A 109 -3.03 -7.42 1.27
C ASP A 109 -1.55 -7.59 0.91
N GLY A 110 -0.79 -8.33 1.73
CA GLY A 110 0.61 -8.63 1.50
C GLY A 110 1.59 -7.58 2.02
N ARG A 111 1.12 -6.40 2.47
CA ARG A 111 2.00 -5.42 3.13
C ARG A 111 2.62 -6.03 4.37
N ILE A 112 3.89 -5.73 4.63
CA ILE A 112 4.59 -6.14 5.85
C ILE A 112 4.97 -4.86 6.59
N ILE A 113 4.44 -4.71 7.80
CA ILE A 113 4.71 -3.54 8.64
C ILE A 113 5.78 -3.89 9.66
N PHE A 114 6.73 -2.99 9.87
CA PHE A 114 7.68 -2.97 10.97
C PHE A 114 7.43 -1.71 11.79
N SER A 115 6.70 -1.87 12.89
CA SER A 115 6.27 -0.80 13.79
C SER A 115 7.41 -0.40 14.73
N SER A 116 7.52 0.90 15.04
CA SER A 116 8.39 1.40 16.10
C SER A 116 8.14 0.72 17.45
N ILE A 117 6.90 0.32 17.76
CA ILE A 117 6.53 -0.32 19.03
C ILE A 117 7.27 -1.65 19.24
N ASP A 118 7.43 -2.44 18.17
CA ASP A 118 8.06 -3.77 18.23
C ASP A 118 9.55 -3.74 17.87
N ALA A 119 10.10 -2.57 17.58
CA ALA A 119 11.49 -2.44 17.20
C ALA A 119 12.39 -2.87 18.36
N LYS A 120 13.28 -3.84 18.11
CA LYS A 120 14.38 -4.11 19.04
C LYS A 120 15.44 -3.05 18.82
N ILE A 121 15.95 -2.49 19.91
CA ILE A 121 16.98 -1.45 19.86
C ILE A 121 18.30 -2.07 20.33
N LYS A 122 19.36 -1.83 19.56
CA LYS A 122 20.75 -2.07 19.97
C LYS A 122 21.44 -0.72 20.00
N GLY A 123 21.76 -0.22 21.20
CA GLY A 123 22.30 1.13 21.37
C GLY A 123 22.01 1.69 22.75
N ASN A 124 22.38 2.95 22.98
CA ASN A 124 22.22 3.62 24.28
C ASN A 124 21.46 4.95 24.25
N THR A 125 21.20 5.54 23.07
CA THR A 125 20.48 6.81 22.92
C THR A 125 19.09 6.64 22.29
N ALA A 126 18.97 5.81 21.25
CA ALA A 126 17.70 5.48 20.62
C ALA A 126 16.77 4.79 21.63
N LYS A 127 15.51 5.24 21.72
CA LYS A 127 14.52 4.64 22.61
C LYS A 127 13.09 4.78 22.08
N LEU A 128 12.25 3.83 22.44
CA LEU A 128 10.81 3.91 22.20
C LEU A 128 10.20 5.00 23.09
N GLU A 129 9.67 6.04 22.46
CA GLU A 129 8.82 7.04 23.11
C GLU A 129 7.36 6.56 23.02
N LYS A 130 6.67 6.54 24.17
CA LYS A 130 5.35 5.90 24.35
C LYS A 130 4.20 6.89 24.49
N ASN A 131 4.28 8.02 23.79
CA ASN A 131 3.20 9.00 23.80
C ASN A 131 1.97 8.38 23.11
N PRO A 132 0.79 8.35 23.76
CA PRO A 132 -0.42 7.82 23.13
C PRO A 132 -0.66 8.44 21.76
N SER A 133 -1.07 7.63 20.79
CA SER A 133 -1.29 8.04 19.40
C SER A 133 -0.02 8.52 18.66
N ASN A 134 1.15 8.52 19.32
CA ASN A 134 2.40 8.99 18.77
C ASN A 134 3.64 8.13 19.14
N TYR A 135 3.49 6.80 19.12
CA TYR A 135 4.61 5.88 19.31
C TYR A 135 5.68 6.07 18.23
N ARG A 136 6.96 6.13 18.63
CA ARG A 136 8.12 6.32 17.74
C ARG A 136 9.41 5.88 18.43
N ILE A 137 10.44 5.58 17.64
CA ILE A 137 11.81 5.53 18.17
C ILE A 137 12.42 6.91 18.00
N GLY A 138 12.73 7.59 19.10
CA GLY A 138 13.38 8.89 19.09
C GLY A 138 14.66 8.90 19.91
N PHE A 139 15.19 10.09 20.18
CA PHE A 139 16.48 10.32 20.87
C PHE A 139 17.67 9.59 20.23
N TRP A 140 17.56 9.21 18.96
CA TRP A 140 18.58 8.46 18.23
C TRP A 140 19.77 9.34 17.84
N SER A 141 20.56 9.78 18.81
CA SER A 141 21.69 10.71 18.63
C SER A 141 23.02 9.99 18.38
N ASN A 142 23.16 8.72 18.74
CA ASN A 142 24.35 7.93 18.46
C ASN A 142 24.21 7.14 17.15
N LEU A 143 25.13 7.35 16.20
CA LEU A 143 25.14 6.62 14.91
C LEU A 143 25.45 5.12 15.07
N SER A 144 26.01 4.70 16.20
CA SER A 144 26.22 3.28 16.52
C SER A 144 24.93 2.57 16.94
N ASP A 145 23.88 3.33 17.28
CA ASP A 145 22.59 2.76 17.62
C ASP A 145 21.86 2.27 16.36
N SER A 146 21.08 1.21 16.52
CA SER A 146 20.30 0.61 15.45
C SER A 146 19.00 0.05 15.97
N ILE A 147 18.02 -0.06 15.08
CA ILE A 147 16.77 -0.77 15.33
C ILE A 147 16.64 -1.94 14.39
N PHE A 148 16.03 -3.02 14.87
CA PHE A 148 15.88 -4.24 14.07
C PHE A 148 14.68 -5.10 14.45
N TRP A 149 14.32 -5.98 13.52
CA TRP A 149 13.33 -7.05 13.68
C TRP A 149 13.88 -8.34 13.11
N ASN A 150 13.57 -9.46 13.77
CA ASN A 150 13.72 -10.78 13.18
C ASN A 150 12.36 -11.19 12.62
N TYR A 151 12.25 -11.28 11.31
CA TYR A 151 10.96 -11.45 10.64
C TYR A 151 10.94 -12.71 9.78
N LYS A 152 9.91 -13.54 9.98
CA LYS A 152 9.66 -14.74 9.18
C LYS A 152 8.75 -14.39 8.00
N ALA A 153 9.35 -14.08 6.85
CA ALA A 153 8.61 -13.83 5.62
C ALA A 153 7.93 -15.10 5.11
N THR A 154 6.63 -15.00 4.81
CA THR A 154 5.80 -16.07 4.21
C THR A 154 5.73 -15.95 2.69
N ARG A 155 5.97 -14.75 2.16
CA ARG A 155 5.84 -14.39 0.75
C ARG A 155 7.13 -13.76 0.24
N TRP A 156 7.70 -14.36 -0.80
CA TRP A 156 8.80 -13.77 -1.58
C TRP A 156 8.25 -12.84 -2.68
N GLY A 157 9.15 -12.10 -3.33
CA GLY A 157 8.80 -11.19 -4.43
C GLY A 157 9.33 -9.78 -4.21
N MET A 158 8.94 -8.87 -5.10
CA MET A 158 9.34 -7.47 -5.05
C MET A 158 8.44 -6.65 -4.11
N TYR A 159 9.07 -5.78 -3.34
CA TYR A 159 8.42 -4.83 -2.45
C TYR A 159 9.00 -3.43 -2.64
N ASP A 160 8.13 -2.42 -2.60
CA ASP A 160 8.51 -1.06 -2.29
C ASP A 160 8.77 -0.91 -0.80
N VAL A 161 9.85 -0.21 -0.47
CA VAL A 161 10.22 0.09 0.92
C VAL A 161 9.78 1.51 1.23
N GLU A 162 8.77 1.64 2.09
CA GLU A 162 8.26 2.92 2.57
C GLU A 162 8.71 3.16 4.02
N LEU A 163 9.24 4.35 4.30
CA LEU A 163 9.63 4.79 5.63
C LEU A 163 8.75 5.96 6.06
N THR A 164 8.14 5.87 7.24
CA THR A 164 7.52 7.01 7.91
C THR A 164 8.42 7.47 9.04
N TYR A 165 8.80 8.75 9.00
CA TYR A 165 9.70 9.36 9.96
C TYR A 165 9.41 10.85 10.14
N SER A 166 9.98 11.44 11.19
CA SER A 166 10.12 12.89 11.31
C SER A 166 11.57 13.28 11.60
N LEU A 167 11.96 14.45 11.13
CA LEU A 167 13.30 15.02 11.26
C LEU A 167 13.18 16.54 11.27
N GLU A 168 13.62 17.19 12.34
CA GLU A 168 13.39 18.62 12.53
C GLU A 168 14.09 19.50 11.49
N SER A 169 15.33 19.20 11.14
CA SER A 169 16.14 20.07 10.28
C SER A 169 17.20 19.29 9.51
N LYS A 170 17.66 19.89 8.40
CA LYS A 170 18.71 19.36 7.53
C LYS A 170 18.38 17.95 6.99
N LYS A 171 19.29 16.99 7.16
CA LYS A 171 19.20 15.65 6.58
C LYS A 171 19.99 14.62 7.39
N SER A 172 19.69 13.35 7.14
CA SER A 172 20.44 12.20 7.65
C SER A 172 20.61 11.17 6.53
N LYS A 173 21.74 10.46 6.52
CA LYS A 173 21.90 9.28 5.68
C LYS A 173 21.61 8.04 6.51
N ILE A 174 20.83 7.13 5.94
CA ILE A 174 20.39 5.90 6.60
C ILE A 174 20.73 4.68 5.76
N HIS A 175 20.90 3.57 6.44
CA HIS A 175 21.10 2.25 5.85
C HIS A 175 19.99 1.31 6.33
N ILE A 176 19.25 0.74 5.39
CA ILE A 176 18.21 -0.25 5.65
C ILE A 176 18.67 -1.58 5.11
N GLN A 177 18.84 -2.56 5.99
CA GLN A 177 19.20 -3.93 5.65
C GLN A 177 17.96 -4.83 5.73
N ILE A 178 17.77 -5.67 4.71
CA ILE A 178 16.71 -6.68 4.63
C ILE A 178 17.35 -7.98 4.12
N GLY A 179 17.71 -8.86 5.07
CA GLY A 179 18.57 -10.00 4.80
C GLY A 179 19.93 -9.57 4.23
N ASP A 180 20.26 -10.07 3.04
CA ASP A 180 21.52 -9.78 2.34
C ASP A 180 21.42 -8.57 1.39
N LYS A 181 20.25 -7.94 1.31
CA LYS A 181 20.01 -6.75 0.48
C LYS A 181 19.95 -5.51 1.36
N SER A 182 20.27 -4.36 0.77
CA SER A 182 20.22 -3.10 1.49
C SER A 182 19.85 -1.92 0.60
N ILE A 183 19.32 -0.88 1.22
CA ILE A 183 19.08 0.44 0.63
C ILE A 183 19.81 1.48 1.47
N ASN A 184 20.69 2.26 0.83
CA ASN A 184 21.22 3.49 1.41
C ASN A 184 20.37 4.64 0.90
N SER A 185 19.95 5.55 1.79
CA SER A 185 19.13 6.69 1.42
C SER A 185 19.47 7.92 2.24
N GLU A 186 19.26 9.10 1.65
CA GLU A 186 19.31 10.38 2.36
C GLU A 186 17.88 10.85 2.63
N ILE A 187 17.53 10.98 3.91
CA ILE A 187 16.24 11.49 4.35
C ILE A 187 16.34 12.99 4.65
N GLN A 188 15.36 13.75 4.19
CA GLN A 188 15.32 15.21 4.35
C GLN A 188 14.51 15.61 5.58
N ALA A 189 14.68 16.84 6.06
CA ALA A 189 13.87 17.41 7.12
C ALA A 189 12.37 17.36 6.79
N THR A 190 11.58 17.05 7.81
CA THR A 190 10.13 17.24 7.83
C THR A 190 9.74 18.53 8.56
N ASN A 191 10.73 19.32 8.99
CA ASN A 191 10.60 20.65 9.62
C ASN A 191 9.98 20.65 11.03
N SER A 192 9.86 19.49 11.68
CA SER A 192 9.47 19.36 13.10
C SER A 192 9.72 17.92 13.55
N TRP A 193 10.13 17.70 14.80
CA TRP A 193 10.20 16.36 15.41
C TRP A 193 8.83 15.68 15.54
N TYR A 194 7.74 16.43 15.35
CA TYR A 194 6.37 15.94 15.45
C TYR A 194 5.63 15.91 14.12
N LYS A 195 6.20 16.50 13.05
CA LYS A 195 5.67 16.44 11.68
C LYS A 195 6.27 15.25 10.94
N TYR A 196 5.46 14.24 10.67
CA TYR A 196 5.85 13.02 9.99
C TYR A 196 5.58 13.11 8.49
N ASN A 197 6.42 12.45 7.71
CA ASN A 197 6.17 12.19 6.30
C ASN A 197 6.51 10.73 5.96
N THR A 198 5.85 10.19 4.94
CA THR A 198 6.17 8.87 4.39
C THR A 198 6.90 9.03 3.07
N VAL A 199 8.05 8.39 2.94
CA VAL A 199 8.87 8.40 1.72
C VAL A 199 9.08 6.99 1.20
N ARG A 200 9.13 6.84 -0.12
CA ARG A 200 9.52 5.59 -0.79
C ARG A 200 11.03 5.62 -1.00
N LEU A 201 11.73 4.64 -0.45
CA LEU A 201 13.20 4.59 -0.45
C LEU A 201 13.78 3.76 -1.59
N GLY A 202 12.96 2.91 -2.22
CA GLY A 202 13.35 2.06 -3.32
C GLY A 202 12.59 0.74 -3.33
N LYS A 203 13.09 -0.20 -4.13
CA LYS A 203 12.56 -1.55 -4.27
C LYS A 203 13.52 -2.57 -3.66
N ILE A 204 13.00 -3.64 -3.08
CA ILE A 204 13.78 -4.78 -2.60
C ILE A 204 13.10 -6.09 -2.97
N TYR A 205 13.89 -7.05 -3.44
CA TYR A 205 13.42 -8.39 -3.76
C TYR A 205 13.71 -9.34 -2.60
N LEU A 206 12.68 -9.98 -2.06
CA LEU A 206 12.85 -11.12 -1.16
C LEU A 206 12.94 -12.39 -2.03
N PRO A 207 14.06 -13.13 -2.01
CA PRO A 207 14.23 -14.29 -2.89
C PRO A 207 13.49 -15.56 -2.47
N LYS A 208 13.12 -15.68 -1.19
CA LYS A 208 12.43 -16.86 -0.66
C LYS A 208 11.58 -16.48 0.56
N SER A 209 10.71 -17.38 0.98
CA SER A 209 10.16 -17.35 2.34
C SER A 209 11.25 -17.77 3.34
N GLY A 210 11.16 -17.31 4.58
CA GLY A 210 12.12 -17.66 5.62
C GLY A 210 12.40 -16.51 6.58
N GLN A 211 13.42 -16.69 7.41
CA GLN A 211 13.86 -15.68 8.37
C GLN A 211 14.69 -14.60 7.69
N TYR A 212 14.37 -13.35 7.98
CA TYR A 212 15.10 -12.16 7.53
C TYR A 212 15.41 -11.27 8.74
N LEU A 213 16.65 -10.80 8.83
CA LEU A 213 16.99 -9.65 9.66
C LEU A 213 16.57 -8.39 8.90
N ILE A 214 15.76 -7.56 9.54
CA ILE A 214 15.39 -6.23 9.07
C ILE A 214 16.05 -5.25 10.01
N ALA A 215 16.93 -4.38 9.53
CA ALA A 215 17.63 -3.42 10.37
C ALA A 215 17.66 -2.03 9.74
N VAL A 216 17.55 -0.99 10.57
CA VAL A 216 17.71 0.40 10.18
C VAL A 216 18.83 1.00 11.02
N LYS A 217 19.76 1.69 10.35
CA LYS A 217 20.93 2.34 10.96
C LYS A 217 21.09 3.77 10.45
N GLY A 218 21.57 4.66 11.32
CA GLY A 218 22.13 5.93 10.86
C GLY A 218 23.53 5.73 10.31
N VAL A 219 23.87 6.43 9.23
CA VAL A 219 25.22 6.46 8.64
C VAL A 219 25.84 7.82 8.87
N GLU A 220 25.08 8.88 8.60
CA GLU A 220 25.45 10.28 8.88
C GLU A 220 24.22 11.02 9.40
N LYS A 221 24.42 12.02 10.26
CA LYS A 221 23.35 12.91 10.71
C LYS A 221 23.86 14.34 10.78
N GLU A 222 23.09 15.28 10.25
CA GLU A 222 23.38 16.72 10.36
C GLU A 222 22.48 17.42 11.40
N SER A 223 21.44 16.71 11.86
CA SER A 223 20.53 17.12 12.93
C SER A 223 20.95 16.53 14.30
N ALA A 224 20.20 16.85 15.34
CA ALA A 224 20.45 16.38 16.70
C ALA A 224 20.37 14.84 16.83
N ALA A 225 19.46 14.22 16.06
CA ALA A 225 19.27 12.77 15.97
C ALA A 225 19.16 12.30 14.52
N VAL A 226 19.29 10.99 14.28
CA VAL A 226 19.14 10.37 12.96
C VAL A 226 17.75 10.64 12.40
N MET A 227 16.71 10.35 13.20
CA MET A 227 15.30 10.63 12.94
C MET A 227 14.48 10.28 14.19
N ASN A 228 13.20 10.68 14.19
CA ASN A 228 12.16 9.95 14.89
C ASN A 228 11.56 8.91 13.92
N PHE A 229 11.82 7.63 14.16
CA PHE A 229 11.33 6.54 13.33
C PHE A 229 9.91 6.14 13.75
N LYS A 230 8.97 6.13 12.80
CA LYS A 230 7.57 5.74 13.05
C LYS A 230 7.32 4.29 12.62
N SER A 231 7.64 3.96 11.37
CA SER A 231 7.43 2.65 10.77
C SER A 231 8.24 2.46 9.49
N LEU A 232 8.57 1.20 9.18
CA LEU A 232 9.01 0.77 7.86
C LEU A 232 7.96 -0.20 7.30
N VAL A 233 7.55 -0.03 6.05
CA VAL A 233 6.53 -0.87 5.41
C VAL A 233 7.06 -1.42 4.09
N LEU A 234 6.97 -2.74 3.90
CA LEU A 234 7.18 -3.38 2.61
C LEU A 234 5.84 -3.53 1.91
N VAL A 235 5.68 -2.86 0.78
CA VAL A 235 4.45 -2.88 -0.03
C VAL A 235 4.70 -3.73 -1.28
N PRO A 236 3.97 -4.84 -1.51
CA PRO A 236 4.13 -5.61 -2.74
C PRO A 236 4.03 -4.73 -3.98
N THR A 237 4.93 -4.91 -4.94
CA THR A 237 5.03 -4.08 -6.14
C THR A 237 5.49 -4.90 -7.35
N SER A 238 5.47 -4.29 -8.53
CA SER A 238 5.84 -4.96 -9.78
C SER A 238 7.35 -5.22 -9.88
N GLU A 239 7.68 -6.33 -10.54
CA GLU A 239 9.06 -6.75 -10.88
C GLU A 239 9.52 -6.21 -12.24
N GLY A 240 8.57 -5.85 -13.11
CA GLY A 240 8.86 -5.30 -14.42
C GLY A 240 8.74 -3.78 -14.51
N LYS A 241 8.32 -3.31 -15.68
CA LYS A 241 8.41 -1.92 -16.13
C LYS A 241 7.03 -1.29 -16.30
N GLU A 242 7.02 0.01 -16.60
CA GLU A 242 5.79 0.69 -17.02
C GLU A 242 5.26 0.07 -18.32
N ILE A 243 3.94 -0.08 -18.37
CA ILE A 243 3.24 -0.63 -19.53
C ILE A 243 2.72 0.53 -20.36
N ILE A 244 3.13 0.59 -21.61
CA ILE A 244 2.73 1.63 -22.55
C ILE A 244 2.19 0.95 -23.79
N GLN A 245 1.04 1.41 -24.28
CA GLN A 245 0.45 0.92 -25.51
C GLN A 245 1.46 0.96 -26.68
N SER A 246 1.52 -0.15 -27.42
CA SER A 246 2.35 -0.34 -28.60
C SER A 246 1.50 -0.87 -29.75
N GLY A 247 1.28 -0.03 -30.77
CA GLY A 247 0.36 -0.34 -31.85
C GLY A 247 -1.05 -0.66 -31.33
N ARG A 248 -1.66 -1.72 -31.87
CA ARG A 248 -3.01 -2.15 -31.48
C ARG A 248 -3.08 -2.91 -30.15
N ASN A 249 -1.94 -3.29 -29.57
CA ASN A 249 -1.91 -4.17 -28.40
C ASN A 249 -1.40 -3.44 -27.14
N ILE A 250 -1.96 -3.82 -26.00
CA ILE A 250 -1.43 -3.52 -24.67
C ILE A 250 -1.19 -4.87 -23.99
N SER A 251 0.07 -5.20 -23.75
CA SER A 251 0.50 -6.40 -23.05
C SER A 251 0.59 -6.11 -21.55
N LEU A 252 -0.26 -6.77 -20.77
CA LEU A 252 -0.25 -6.74 -19.31
C LEU A 252 0.40 -8.02 -18.81
N HIS A 253 1.72 -8.12 -18.97
CA HIS A 253 2.48 -9.28 -18.52
C HIS A 253 2.47 -9.36 -16.98
N SER A 254 2.40 -10.56 -16.42
CA SER A 254 2.30 -10.79 -14.97
C SER A 254 3.43 -10.19 -14.12
N ARG A 255 4.67 -10.14 -14.63
CA ARG A 255 5.82 -9.42 -14.03
C ARG A 255 5.55 -7.94 -13.73
N ASP A 256 4.69 -7.29 -14.51
CA ASP A 256 4.41 -5.86 -14.41
C ASP A 256 3.25 -5.58 -13.44
N SER A 257 2.64 -6.62 -12.88
CA SER A 257 1.51 -6.51 -11.94
C SER A 257 1.92 -6.04 -10.56
N LYS A 258 0.99 -5.40 -9.86
CA LYS A 258 1.01 -5.18 -8.42
C LYS A 258 0.08 -6.17 -7.77
N VAL A 259 0.58 -6.92 -6.78
CA VAL A 259 -0.23 -7.88 -6.05
C VAL A 259 -0.78 -7.25 -4.78
N ASN A 260 -2.06 -7.50 -4.50
CA ASN A 260 -2.68 -7.29 -3.21
C ASN A 260 -3.04 -8.66 -2.65
N GLY A 261 -2.19 -9.21 -1.77
CA GLY A 261 -2.39 -10.56 -1.28
C GLY A 261 -1.18 -11.19 -0.60
N VAL A 262 -1.45 -12.31 0.08
CA VAL A 262 -0.46 -13.04 0.88
C VAL A 262 0.19 -14.18 0.10
N THR A 263 -0.57 -14.90 -0.71
CA THR A 263 -0.11 -16.10 -1.41
C THR A 263 0.18 -15.86 -2.89
N LEU A 264 -0.59 -15.01 -3.56
CA LEU A 264 -0.38 -14.62 -4.95
C LEU A 264 0.99 -13.93 -5.10
N ARG A 265 1.72 -14.31 -6.14
CA ARG A 265 3.03 -13.72 -6.46
C ARG A 265 3.40 -13.98 -7.91
N TYR A 266 4.29 -13.15 -8.43
CA TYR A 266 4.93 -13.44 -9.70
C TYR A 266 5.97 -14.55 -9.53
N GLU A 267 5.97 -15.50 -10.46
CA GLU A 267 6.89 -16.64 -10.51
C GLU A 267 7.91 -16.45 -11.64
N PRO A 268 9.13 -15.97 -11.34
CA PRO A 268 10.08 -15.50 -12.36
C PRO A 268 10.78 -16.63 -13.13
N ALA A 269 10.63 -17.88 -12.71
CA ALA A 269 11.24 -19.02 -13.40
C ALA A 269 10.84 -19.03 -14.88
N GLN A 270 11.80 -19.23 -15.78
CA GLN A 270 11.62 -19.08 -17.23
C GLN A 270 10.46 -19.91 -17.79
N LYS A 271 10.23 -21.12 -17.26
CA LYS A 271 9.12 -22.00 -17.66
C LYS A 271 7.74 -21.54 -17.19
N LYS A 272 7.68 -20.56 -16.29
CA LYS A 272 6.45 -20.04 -15.66
C LYS A 272 6.14 -18.63 -16.15
N GLN A 273 6.87 -17.64 -15.63
CA GLN A 273 6.67 -16.21 -15.91
C GLN A 273 5.21 -15.78 -15.72
N CYS A 274 4.55 -16.31 -14.69
CA CYS A 274 3.13 -16.11 -14.42
C CYS A 274 2.90 -15.49 -13.03
N LEU A 275 1.72 -14.91 -12.83
CA LEU A 275 1.12 -14.81 -11.52
C LEU A 275 0.61 -16.20 -11.15
N GLY A 276 1.17 -16.76 -10.08
CA GLY A 276 0.82 -18.09 -9.57
C GLY A 276 0.70 -18.08 -8.05
N TYR A 277 0.68 -19.25 -7.43
CA TYR A 277 0.39 -19.42 -5.99
C TYR A 277 -0.95 -18.81 -5.56
N TRP A 278 -1.94 -18.76 -6.46
CA TRP A 278 -3.23 -18.12 -6.19
C TRP A 278 -4.17 -19.00 -5.37
N SER A 279 -3.73 -19.37 -4.17
CA SER A 279 -4.43 -20.29 -3.26
C SER A 279 -5.43 -19.57 -2.34
N ASN A 280 -5.20 -18.29 -2.06
CA ASN A 280 -6.10 -17.46 -1.26
C ASN A 280 -7.05 -16.66 -2.19
N PRO A 281 -8.37 -16.85 -2.13
CA PRO A 281 -9.33 -16.13 -2.98
C PRO A 281 -9.46 -14.64 -2.64
N SER A 282 -8.94 -14.19 -1.49
CA SER A 282 -8.87 -12.77 -1.17
C SER A 282 -7.68 -12.05 -1.84
N ASP A 283 -6.72 -12.79 -2.40
CA ASP A 283 -5.61 -12.20 -3.13
C ASP A 283 -6.07 -11.78 -4.54
N TRP A 284 -5.54 -10.67 -5.03
CA TRP A 284 -5.81 -10.15 -6.38
C TRP A 284 -4.61 -9.38 -6.92
N ALA A 285 -4.64 -9.06 -8.21
CA ALA A 285 -3.57 -8.30 -8.86
C ALA A 285 -4.13 -7.16 -9.71
N SER A 286 -3.32 -6.14 -9.92
CA SER A 286 -3.62 -5.03 -10.83
C SER A 286 -2.45 -4.67 -11.72
N TRP A 287 -2.76 -4.06 -12.85
CA TRP A 287 -1.79 -3.49 -13.77
C TRP A 287 -2.13 -2.02 -13.99
N ASP A 288 -1.11 -1.19 -13.89
CA ASP A 288 -1.16 0.21 -14.29
C ASP A 288 -0.56 0.30 -15.71
N PHE A 289 -1.31 0.90 -16.64
CA PHE A 289 -0.87 0.97 -18.04
C PHE A 289 -1.30 2.28 -18.71
N ILE A 290 -0.49 2.75 -19.65
CA ILE A 290 -0.73 3.97 -20.42
C ILE A 290 -1.40 3.61 -21.76
N VAL A 291 -2.60 4.13 -21.95
CA VAL A 291 -3.36 4.06 -23.21
C VAL A 291 -3.00 5.27 -24.06
N LYS A 292 -2.63 5.05 -25.31
CA LYS A 292 -2.39 6.12 -26.29
C LYS A 292 -3.62 6.39 -27.15
N GLU A 293 -4.33 5.33 -27.50
CA GLU A 293 -5.48 5.41 -28.40
C GLU A 293 -6.74 4.88 -27.70
N PRO A 294 -7.67 5.74 -27.28
CA PRO A 294 -8.97 5.32 -26.76
C PRO A 294 -9.73 4.44 -27.77
N GLY A 295 -10.66 3.62 -27.27
CA GLY A 295 -11.51 2.77 -28.10
C GLY A 295 -12.00 1.53 -27.39
N ASP A 296 -12.59 0.62 -28.16
CA ASP A 296 -12.99 -0.70 -27.71
C ASP A 296 -11.82 -1.68 -27.87
N TYR A 297 -11.55 -2.44 -26.81
CA TYR A 297 -10.47 -3.42 -26.76
C TYR A 297 -11.04 -4.80 -26.45
N THR A 298 -10.69 -5.80 -27.24
CA THR A 298 -10.89 -7.20 -26.84
C THR A 298 -9.95 -7.52 -25.68
N VAL A 299 -10.40 -8.39 -24.77
CA VAL A 299 -9.61 -8.83 -23.62
C VAL A 299 -9.36 -10.32 -23.75
N THR A 300 -8.08 -10.69 -23.87
CA THR A 300 -7.63 -12.07 -23.91
C THR A 300 -6.79 -12.36 -22.67
N VAL A 301 -7.10 -13.44 -21.94
CA VAL A 301 -6.32 -13.90 -20.80
C VAL A 301 -5.53 -15.13 -21.22
N ARG A 302 -4.20 -15.07 -21.09
CA ARG A 302 -3.32 -16.24 -21.26
C ARG A 302 -3.15 -16.91 -19.90
N GLN A 303 -3.89 -18.00 -19.68
CA GLN A 303 -3.92 -18.70 -18.39
C GLN A 303 -3.36 -20.11 -18.46
N GLY A 304 -3.05 -20.68 -17.29
CA GLY A 304 -2.84 -22.11 -17.08
C GLY A 304 -3.62 -22.58 -15.84
N CYS A 305 -4.14 -23.80 -15.87
CA CYS A 305 -4.87 -24.38 -14.74
C CYS A 305 -4.63 -25.89 -14.66
N GLY A 306 -4.47 -26.40 -13.44
CA GLY A 306 -4.20 -27.82 -13.21
C GLY A 306 -5.35 -28.74 -13.66
N ARG A 307 -5.02 -29.99 -13.99
CA ARG A 307 -5.99 -31.03 -14.34
C ARG A 307 -6.97 -31.28 -13.19
N GLY A 308 -8.25 -30.98 -13.40
CA GLY A 308 -9.32 -31.05 -12.40
C GLY A 308 -9.48 -29.78 -11.56
N HIS A 309 -8.79 -28.68 -11.89
CA HIS A 309 -8.79 -27.44 -11.10
C HIS A 309 -9.59 -26.30 -11.76
N GLY A 310 -10.10 -26.50 -12.97
CA GLY A 310 -10.91 -25.51 -13.68
C GLY A 310 -12.21 -25.13 -12.95
N GLY A 311 -12.82 -24.02 -13.39
CA GLY A 311 -14.12 -23.55 -12.94
C GLY A 311 -14.10 -22.42 -11.91
N SER A 312 -12.93 -22.01 -11.40
CA SER A 312 -12.81 -20.83 -10.53
C SER A 312 -13.35 -19.60 -11.26
N LYS A 313 -14.23 -18.83 -10.62
CA LYS A 313 -14.87 -17.66 -11.22
C LYS A 313 -14.00 -16.44 -10.97
N VAL A 314 -13.65 -15.71 -12.01
CA VAL A 314 -12.72 -14.57 -11.94
C VAL A 314 -13.35 -13.36 -12.62
N SER A 315 -13.04 -12.18 -12.11
CA SER A 315 -13.44 -10.91 -12.73
C SER A 315 -12.25 -10.08 -13.17
N ILE A 316 -12.35 -9.49 -14.37
CA ILE A 316 -11.52 -8.39 -14.85
C ILE A 316 -12.29 -7.10 -14.67
N ILE A 317 -11.67 -6.11 -14.02
CA ILE A 317 -12.29 -4.82 -13.70
C ILE A 317 -11.45 -3.70 -14.30
N SER A 318 -12.08 -2.80 -15.04
CA SER A 318 -11.49 -1.57 -15.57
C SER A 318 -12.46 -0.40 -15.37
N GLY A 319 -12.16 0.49 -14.43
CA GLY A 319 -13.09 1.52 -13.97
C GLY A 319 -14.39 0.91 -13.44
N THR A 320 -15.52 1.20 -14.09
CA THR A 320 -16.84 0.65 -13.75
C THR A 320 -17.20 -0.63 -14.53
N GLN A 321 -16.38 -1.02 -15.51
CA GLN A 321 -16.62 -2.20 -16.34
C GLN A 321 -16.11 -3.46 -15.65
N LYS A 322 -16.88 -4.55 -15.75
CA LYS A 322 -16.55 -5.85 -15.18
C LYS A 322 -16.83 -6.95 -16.20
N LEU A 323 -15.81 -7.72 -16.57
CA LEU A 323 -15.94 -8.98 -17.30
C LEU A 323 -15.79 -10.13 -16.32
N ILE A 324 -16.60 -11.18 -16.47
CA ILE A 324 -16.54 -12.38 -15.63
C ILE A 324 -16.33 -13.59 -16.52
N PHE A 325 -15.40 -14.44 -16.14
CA PHE A 325 -15.12 -15.70 -16.82
C PHE A 325 -14.77 -16.80 -15.81
N ASN A 326 -14.76 -18.05 -16.28
CA ASN A 326 -14.31 -19.18 -15.49
C ASN A 326 -12.90 -19.59 -15.95
N ALA A 327 -12.03 -19.92 -15.01
CA ALA A 327 -10.75 -20.56 -15.31
C ALA A 327 -11.02 -21.89 -16.06
N GLU A 328 -10.33 -22.12 -17.17
CA GLU A 328 -10.47 -23.37 -17.93
C GLU A 328 -9.40 -24.35 -17.47
N ASP A 329 -9.76 -25.63 -17.33
CA ASP A 329 -8.78 -26.70 -17.12
C ASP A 329 -7.90 -26.84 -18.37
N THR A 330 -6.60 -26.57 -18.23
CA THR A 330 -5.63 -26.69 -19.32
C THR A 330 -4.79 -27.98 -19.22
N GLY A 331 -5.14 -28.87 -18.29
CA GLY A 331 -4.44 -30.12 -18.02
C GLY A 331 -3.15 -29.96 -17.21
N GLY A 332 -2.77 -28.74 -16.83
CA GLY A 332 -1.55 -28.42 -16.09
C GLY A 332 -1.31 -26.91 -15.95
N PHE A 333 -0.78 -26.45 -14.82
CA PHE A 333 -0.56 -25.01 -14.54
C PHE A 333 0.40 -24.30 -15.51
N GLN A 334 1.25 -25.04 -16.24
CA GLN A 334 2.14 -24.51 -17.28
C GLN A 334 1.68 -24.84 -18.71
N ASN A 335 0.48 -25.40 -18.86
CA ASN A 335 -0.14 -25.59 -20.16
C ASN A 335 -0.94 -24.32 -20.47
N TRP A 336 -0.35 -23.41 -21.24
CA TRP A 336 -0.92 -22.08 -21.48
C TRP A 336 -2.02 -22.13 -22.54
N LYS A 337 -3.14 -21.46 -22.26
CA LYS A 337 -4.24 -21.25 -23.22
C LYS A 337 -4.69 -19.80 -23.20
N ASN A 338 -4.96 -19.25 -24.39
CA ASN A 338 -5.60 -17.96 -24.55
C ASN A 338 -7.12 -18.13 -24.50
N ILE A 339 -7.79 -17.24 -23.77
CA ILE A 339 -9.24 -17.18 -23.71
C ILE A 339 -9.68 -15.74 -23.91
N ASP A 340 -10.55 -15.55 -24.90
CA ASP A 340 -11.22 -14.28 -25.12
C ASP A 340 -12.42 -14.17 -24.19
N ILE A 341 -12.43 -13.13 -23.35
CA ILE A 341 -13.43 -12.98 -22.29
C ILE A 341 -14.38 -11.80 -22.53
N GLY A 342 -14.33 -11.21 -23.72
CA GLY A 342 -15.17 -10.09 -24.13
C GLY A 342 -14.38 -8.84 -24.47
N SER A 343 -14.93 -7.67 -24.18
CA SER A 343 -14.32 -6.38 -24.51
C SER A 343 -14.59 -5.33 -23.45
N ILE A 344 -13.67 -4.38 -23.34
CA ILE A 344 -13.80 -3.19 -22.50
C ILE A 344 -13.59 -1.94 -23.34
N LYS A 345 -14.26 -0.85 -22.98
CA LYS A 345 -14.05 0.47 -23.59
C LYS A 345 -13.09 1.30 -22.76
N LEU A 346 -11.96 1.69 -23.33
CA LEU A 346 -11.01 2.62 -22.73
C LEU A 346 -11.31 4.01 -23.28
N LYS A 347 -11.88 4.89 -22.43
CA LYS A 347 -12.49 6.15 -22.88
C LYS A 347 -11.49 7.27 -23.14
N GLU A 348 -10.41 7.31 -22.35
CA GLU A 348 -9.46 8.41 -22.35
C GLU A 348 -8.02 7.88 -22.49
N PRO A 349 -7.13 8.65 -23.16
CA PRO A 349 -5.72 8.34 -23.16
C PRO A 349 -5.13 8.57 -21.75
N GLY A 350 -3.93 8.03 -21.52
CA GLY A 350 -3.22 8.13 -20.26
C GLY A 350 -3.39 6.92 -19.35
N LEU A 351 -3.16 7.14 -18.06
CA LEU A 351 -3.09 6.09 -17.06
C LEU A 351 -4.44 5.42 -16.81
N ASN A 352 -4.46 4.11 -17.01
CA ASN A 352 -5.57 3.23 -16.72
C ASN A 352 -5.12 2.12 -15.76
N ILE A 353 -6.09 1.52 -15.07
CA ILE A 353 -5.86 0.42 -14.14
C ILE A 353 -6.79 -0.73 -14.52
N LEU A 354 -6.25 -1.94 -14.60
CA LEU A 354 -7.00 -3.17 -14.75
C LEU A 354 -6.72 -4.08 -13.56
N GLU A 355 -7.78 -4.58 -12.93
CA GLU A 355 -7.68 -5.49 -11.79
C GLU A 355 -8.20 -6.89 -12.19
N VAL A 356 -7.57 -7.93 -11.66
CA VAL A 356 -8.08 -9.30 -11.70
C VAL A 356 -8.40 -9.75 -10.29
N ARG A 357 -9.67 -10.03 -10.01
CA ARG A 357 -10.13 -10.48 -8.68
C ARG A 357 -10.87 -11.81 -8.78
N PRO A 358 -10.58 -12.80 -7.91
CA PRO A 358 -11.39 -14.00 -7.80
C PRO A 358 -12.77 -13.63 -7.23
N LEU A 359 -13.80 -14.28 -7.74
CA LEU A 359 -15.14 -14.28 -7.16
C LEU A 359 -15.42 -15.59 -6.42
N ASP A 360 -14.80 -16.68 -6.89
CA ASP A 360 -14.92 -18.01 -6.31
C ASP A 360 -13.67 -18.85 -6.68
N LYS A 361 -13.27 -19.79 -5.81
CA LYS A 361 -12.13 -20.67 -6.02
C LYS A 361 -12.59 -22.13 -5.91
N LYS A 362 -12.55 -22.86 -7.03
CA LYS A 362 -13.09 -24.22 -7.11
C LYS A 362 -12.19 -25.31 -6.54
N SER A 363 -10.88 -25.12 -6.60
CA SER A 363 -9.90 -26.13 -6.21
C SER A 363 -8.75 -25.51 -5.40
N VAL A 364 -7.56 -26.10 -5.43
CA VAL A 364 -6.42 -25.67 -4.59
C VAL A 364 -5.94 -24.25 -4.94
N ALA A 365 -6.12 -23.81 -6.19
CA ALA A 365 -5.75 -22.49 -6.69
C ALA A 365 -6.80 -21.96 -7.68
N VAL A 366 -6.82 -20.65 -7.90
CA VAL A 366 -7.72 -19.98 -8.86
C VAL A 366 -7.32 -20.35 -10.29
N MET A 367 -6.11 -19.96 -10.71
CA MET A 367 -5.41 -20.27 -11.97
C MET A 367 -4.03 -19.61 -11.93
N ASP A 368 -3.19 -19.86 -12.93
CA ASP A 368 -2.01 -19.07 -13.25
C ASP A 368 -2.34 -18.11 -14.41
N ILE A 369 -1.88 -16.87 -14.36
CA ILE A 369 -1.97 -15.90 -15.46
C ILE A 369 -0.57 -15.58 -15.94
N GLN A 370 -0.27 -15.79 -17.22
CA GLN A 370 0.98 -15.32 -17.81
C GLN A 370 0.89 -13.88 -18.28
N GLU A 371 -0.23 -13.53 -18.93
CA GLU A 371 -0.42 -12.25 -19.59
C GLU A 371 -1.91 -11.97 -19.79
N ILE A 372 -2.30 -10.69 -19.74
CA ILE A 372 -3.58 -10.21 -20.27
C ILE A 372 -3.28 -9.31 -21.45
N ILE A 373 -3.94 -9.55 -22.58
CA ILE A 373 -3.72 -8.82 -23.82
C ILE A 373 -4.98 -8.01 -24.09
N LEU A 374 -4.82 -6.70 -24.23
CA LEU A 374 -5.87 -5.82 -24.74
C LEU A 374 -5.56 -5.52 -26.20
N THR A 375 -6.46 -5.88 -27.12
CA THR A 375 -6.29 -5.60 -28.55
C THR A 375 -7.39 -4.65 -29.02
N LYS A 376 -6.98 -3.50 -29.57
CA LYS A 376 -7.89 -2.50 -30.12
C LYS A 376 -8.67 -3.09 -31.29
N LYS A 377 -9.99 -2.93 -31.28
CA LYS A 377 -10.89 -3.37 -32.35
C LYS A 377 -10.70 -2.57 -33.63
#